data_AF-T1IY36-F1
#
_entry.id   AF-T1IY36-F1
#
_cell.length_a   1.000
_cell.length_b   1.000
_cell.length_c   1.000
_cell.angle_alpha   90.00
_cell.angle_beta   90.00
_cell.angle_gamma   90.00
#
_symmetry.space_group_name_H-M   'P 1'
#
loop_
_entity.id
_entity.type
_entity.pdbx_description
1 polymer ?
#
loop_
_entity_poly.entity_id
_entity_poly.type
_entity_poly.pdbx_seq_one_letter_code
_entity_poly.pdbx_strand_id
1 'polypeptide(L)'
;MVVTGLGGNPVTVLSKQINMELHKIRQKCPLYESNGNTVPKDKDEMVEREFNRLLEATSYLSHQLDFNFVNNKHVSLGQALEWVIKLQEKHVKEKQIQHWKAILELQEKLKANQNKMLSVKERLEELHKQHAELNDTKQPRDITLEFLLRNKYRDLTVACKEFDQLAEQQKEIEDKLQELEASPPSDVYLSSRDRQILDWHFANLEFANATPLTNLSLKHWDQDDDFDTKWLLMPILCALGEGLDIKLNTAVRQTKYGTSGVEILATNSRTNTNAVIHKGDAVLCTLPLGVLKQAASGNQNVPNTVVLCFNRMFWDPNANLFGHVGSTSLGELFLFWNLYRAPVRFALVAGEAAAIMENVSDDVIVGRCIAVLKGVFGTNNVPQPRETVVTRWRADPWSRGSYSFVAMGSSGEKNSIFK
;
A
#
# COMPACT_ATOMS: atom_id res chain seq x y z
N MET A 1 -15.02 3.29 19.52
CA MET A 1 -13.91 2.67 20.27
C MET A 1 -12.62 3.49 20.22
N VAL A 2 -12.50 4.51 19.36
CA VAL A 2 -11.28 5.35 19.26
C VAL A 2 -11.66 6.82 19.41
N VAL A 3 -10.75 7.58 20.00
CA VAL A 3 -10.78 9.04 20.18
C VAL A 3 -9.47 9.56 19.56
N THR A 4 -9.53 10.18 18.38
CA THR A 4 -8.29 10.62 17.68
C THR A 4 -7.82 11.96 18.24
N GLY A 5 -6.80 11.92 19.10
CA GLY A 5 -6.26 13.13 19.73
C GLY A 5 -7.21 13.79 20.74
N LEU A 6 -6.63 14.49 21.72
CA LEU A 6 -7.39 15.26 22.73
C LEU A 6 -7.24 16.77 22.53
N GLY A 7 -6.21 17.23 21.80
CA GLY A 7 -5.97 18.64 21.52
C GLY A 7 -7.02 19.18 20.55
N GLY A 8 -7.67 20.30 20.92
CA GLY A 8 -8.71 20.92 20.09
C GLY A 8 -10.02 20.13 19.99
N ASN A 9 -10.14 19.02 20.72
CA ASN A 9 -11.15 18.01 20.41
C ASN A 9 -12.30 17.99 21.44
N PRO A 10 -13.58 18.16 21.04
CA PRO A 10 -14.69 18.38 21.99
C PRO A 10 -14.99 17.19 22.92
N VAL A 11 -14.66 15.94 22.52
CA VAL A 11 -14.81 14.78 23.41
C VAL A 11 -13.87 14.87 24.62
N THR A 12 -12.82 15.68 24.60
CA THR A 12 -12.02 15.98 25.79
C THR A 12 -12.84 16.66 26.88
N VAL A 13 -13.84 17.46 26.51
CA VAL A 13 -14.77 18.08 27.48
C VAL A 13 -15.80 17.05 27.93
N LEU A 14 -16.41 16.33 26.98
CA LEU A 14 -17.41 15.31 27.27
C LEU A 14 -16.87 14.18 28.16
N SER A 15 -15.62 13.76 27.95
CA SER A 15 -14.99 12.70 28.73
C SER A 15 -14.85 13.05 30.20
N LYS A 16 -14.63 14.33 30.51
CA LYS A 16 -14.61 14.85 31.88
C LYS A 16 -16.00 14.90 32.49
N GLN A 17 -17.02 15.25 31.70
CA GLN A 17 -18.40 15.38 32.18
C GLN A 17 -19.02 14.03 32.55
N ILE A 18 -18.75 12.98 31.77
CA ILE A 18 -19.38 11.67 31.95
C ILE A 18 -18.43 10.62 32.56
N ASN A 19 -17.28 11.06 33.08
CA ASN A 19 -16.26 10.21 33.70
C ASN A 19 -15.82 9.03 32.82
N MET A 20 -15.44 9.31 31.57
CA MET A 20 -15.00 8.27 30.64
C MET A 20 -13.59 7.77 30.97
N GLU A 21 -13.43 6.45 31.02
CA GLU A 21 -12.10 5.83 31.09
C GLU A 21 -11.47 5.80 29.69
N LEU A 22 -10.47 6.65 29.47
CA LEU A 22 -9.71 6.70 28.23
C LEU A 22 -8.36 5.98 28.40
N HIS A 23 -8.05 5.07 27.48
CA HIS A 23 -6.78 4.34 27.45
C HIS A 23 -6.00 4.64 26.18
N LYS A 24 -4.70 4.88 26.32
CA LYS A 24 -3.81 5.08 25.17
C LYS A 24 -3.63 3.76 24.43
N ILE A 25 -3.86 3.78 23.11
CA ILE A 25 -3.56 2.66 22.23
C ILE A 25 -2.07 2.65 21.91
N ARG A 26 -1.38 1.55 22.19
CA ARG A 26 0.01 1.35 21.79
C ARG A 26 0.06 1.04 20.30
N GLN A 27 0.91 1.76 19.58
CA GLN A 27 0.97 1.71 18.12
C GLN A 27 1.75 0.52 17.55
N LYS A 28 2.44 -0.25 18.40
CA LYS A 28 3.19 -1.44 17.94
C LYS A 28 2.23 -2.45 17.32
N CYS A 29 2.37 -2.69 16.02
CA CYS A 29 1.55 -3.59 15.22
C CYS A 29 2.42 -4.65 14.55
N PRO A 30 2.75 -5.78 15.20
CA PRO A 30 3.43 -6.86 14.51
C PRO A 30 2.55 -7.43 13.39
N LEU A 31 3.15 -7.65 12.22
CA LEU A 31 2.50 -8.30 11.08
C LEU A 31 2.81 -9.79 11.06
N TYR A 32 1.79 -10.61 10.84
CA TYR A 32 1.90 -12.06 10.70
C TYR A 32 1.51 -12.48 9.29
N GLU A 33 2.33 -13.30 8.66
CA GLU A 33 2.04 -13.90 7.36
C GLU A 33 0.99 -15.01 7.48
N SER A 34 0.43 -15.44 6.34
CA SER A 34 -0.56 -16.53 6.32
C SER A 34 -0.03 -17.87 6.86
N ASN A 35 1.30 -18.04 6.95
CA ASN A 35 1.96 -19.20 7.56
C ASN A 35 2.08 -19.09 9.10
N GLY A 36 1.66 -17.97 9.71
CA GLY A 36 1.75 -17.70 11.15
C GLY A 36 3.08 -17.09 11.62
N ASN A 37 4.07 -16.94 10.73
CA ASN A 37 5.35 -16.32 11.07
C ASN A 37 5.23 -14.79 11.08
N THR A 38 6.02 -14.15 11.94
CA THR A 38 6.13 -12.69 11.98
C THR A 38 6.93 -12.18 10.78
N VAL A 39 6.46 -11.08 10.18
CA VAL A 39 7.24 -10.33 9.19
C VAL A 39 8.50 -9.77 9.89
N PRO A 40 9.70 -9.97 9.31
CA PRO A 40 10.93 -9.38 9.83
C PRO A 40 10.84 -7.86 9.92
N LYS A 41 11.38 -7.28 11.00
CA LYS A 41 11.27 -5.84 11.28
C LYS A 41 11.83 -4.96 10.18
N ASP A 42 12.96 -5.36 9.59
CA ASP A 42 13.59 -4.67 8.47
C ASP A 42 12.69 -4.63 7.22
N LYS A 43 11.94 -5.72 6.98
CA LYS A 43 10.97 -5.79 5.89
C LYS A 43 9.73 -4.97 6.15
N ASP A 44 9.21 -5.01 7.37
CA ASP A 44 8.09 -4.18 7.83
C ASP A 44 8.40 -2.68 7.62
N GLU A 45 9.53 -2.21 8.16
CA GLU A 45 9.97 -0.81 8.03
C GLU A 45 10.33 -0.42 6.59
N MET A 46 10.83 -1.35 5.77
CA MET A 46 11.11 -1.10 4.35
C MET A 46 9.81 -0.88 3.57
N VAL A 47 8.82 -1.76 3.75
CA VAL A 47 7.56 -1.70 3.01
C VAL A 47 6.69 -0.55 3.51
N GLU A 48 6.69 -0.24 4.81
CA GLU A 48 6.00 0.93 5.35
C GLU A 48 6.55 2.24 4.77
N ARG A 49 7.88 2.38 4.69
CA ARG A 49 8.50 3.55 4.05
C ARG A 49 8.13 3.65 2.57
N GLU A 50 8.09 2.52 1.87
CA GLU A 50 7.70 2.50 0.47
C GLU A 50 6.22 2.85 0.28
N PHE A 51 5.34 2.35 1.13
CA PHE A 51 3.92 2.73 1.16
C PHE A 51 3.74 4.26 1.31
N ASN A 52 4.45 4.88 2.25
CA ASN A 52 4.40 6.32 2.45
C ASN A 52 4.96 7.08 1.22
N ARG A 53 6.06 6.60 0.63
CA ARG A 53 6.63 7.18 -0.60
C ARG A 53 5.66 7.10 -1.79
N LEU A 54 4.90 6.01 -1.91
CA LEU A 54 3.86 5.87 -2.92
C LEU A 54 2.73 6.89 -2.71
N LEU A 55 2.28 7.13 -1.48
CA LEU A 55 1.29 8.16 -1.17
C LEU A 55 1.78 9.56 -1.51
N GLU A 56 3.00 9.91 -1.11
CA GLU A 56 3.65 11.18 -1.49
C GLU A 56 3.73 11.35 -3.01
N ALA A 57 4.08 10.29 -3.74
CA ALA A 57 4.13 10.31 -5.20
C ALA A 57 2.74 10.52 -5.83
N THR A 58 1.68 9.96 -5.25
CA THR A 58 0.30 10.23 -5.71
C THR A 58 -0.13 11.67 -5.41
N SER A 59 0.29 12.23 -4.27
CA SER A 59 0.06 13.64 -3.97
C SER A 59 0.81 14.55 -4.95
N TYR A 60 2.06 14.21 -5.30
CA TYR A 60 2.82 14.91 -6.35
C TYR A 60 2.11 14.83 -7.72
N LEU A 61 1.63 13.66 -8.13
CA LEU A 61 0.85 13.50 -9.36
C LEU A 61 -0.38 14.40 -9.38
N SER A 62 -1.12 14.43 -8.27
CA SER A 62 -2.34 15.22 -8.11
C SER A 62 -2.09 16.73 -8.14
N HIS A 63 -1.14 17.20 -7.33
CA HIS A 63 -0.97 18.63 -7.06
C HIS A 63 0.04 19.32 -7.97
N GLN A 64 1.10 18.63 -8.39
CA GLN A 64 2.17 19.22 -9.20
C GLN A 64 1.98 18.97 -10.69
N LEU A 65 1.42 17.82 -11.06
CA LEU A 65 1.19 17.45 -12.47
C LEU A 65 -0.27 17.63 -12.91
N ASP A 66 -1.15 18.07 -12.01
CA ASP A 66 -2.61 18.18 -12.19
C ASP A 66 -3.24 16.91 -12.80
N PHE A 67 -2.72 15.75 -12.41
CA PHE A 67 -3.11 14.45 -12.97
C PHE A 67 -4.38 13.90 -12.31
N ASN A 68 -5.45 14.71 -12.39
CA ASN A 68 -6.72 14.46 -11.71
C ASN A 68 -7.80 13.88 -12.63
N PHE A 69 -7.55 13.85 -13.95
CA PHE A 69 -8.51 13.38 -14.96
C PHE A 69 -7.83 12.50 -16.02
N VAL A 70 -8.51 11.41 -16.39
CA VAL A 70 -8.14 10.57 -17.54
C VAL A 70 -9.40 10.23 -18.32
N ASN A 71 -9.40 10.48 -19.63
CA ASN A 71 -10.55 10.25 -20.51
C ASN A 71 -11.86 10.89 -19.98
N ASN A 72 -11.78 12.14 -19.52
CA ASN A 72 -12.87 12.90 -18.90
C ASN A 72 -13.48 12.26 -17.64
N LYS A 73 -12.78 11.32 -17.00
CA LYS A 73 -13.17 10.73 -15.71
C LYS A 73 -12.19 11.16 -14.63
N HIS A 74 -12.71 11.40 -13.43
CA HIS A 74 -11.88 11.65 -12.25
C HIS A 74 -11.01 10.44 -11.94
N VAL A 75 -9.77 10.70 -11.54
CA VAL A 75 -8.81 9.67 -11.11
C VAL A 75 -9.06 9.32 -9.64
N SER A 76 -9.06 8.01 -9.33
CA SER A 76 -9.05 7.54 -7.94
C SER A 76 -7.65 7.44 -7.35
N LEU A 77 -7.57 7.46 -6.02
CA LEU A 77 -6.32 7.17 -5.31
C LEU A 77 -5.77 5.78 -5.69
N GLY A 78 -6.64 4.76 -5.78
CA GLY A 78 -6.25 3.41 -6.18
C GLY A 78 -5.63 3.34 -7.59
N GLN A 79 -6.20 4.04 -8.56
CA GLN A 79 -5.63 4.12 -9.92
C GLN A 79 -4.28 4.83 -9.93
N ALA A 80 -4.15 5.93 -9.20
CA ALA A 80 -2.88 6.66 -9.10
C ALA A 80 -1.79 5.79 -8.48
N LEU A 81 -2.07 5.09 -7.38
CA LEU A 81 -1.14 4.15 -6.76
C LEU A 81 -0.69 3.05 -7.72
N GLU A 82 -1.62 2.45 -8.47
CA GLU A 82 -1.30 1.42 -9.47
C GLU A 82 -0.38 1.96 -10.56
N TRP A 83 -0.64 3.17 -11.05
CA TRP A 83 0.20 3.81 -12.06
C TRP A 83 1.58 4.19 -11.53
N VAL A 84 1.69 4.70 -10.31
CA VAL A 84 2.99 4.96 -9.67
C VAL A 84 3.79 3.67 -9.55
N ILE A 85 3.18 2.57 -9.07
CA ILE A 85 3.84 1.26 -8.96
C ILE A 85 4.34 0.79 -10.33
N LYS A 86 3.50 0.86 -11.37
CA LYS A 86 3.90 0.51 -12.75
C LYS A 86 5.05 1.37 -13.27
N LEU A 87 5.10 2.66 -12.91
CA LEU A 87 6.22 3.53 -13.26
C LEU A 87 7.51 3.13 -12.54
N GLN A 88 7.44 2.70 -11.27
CA GLN A 88 8.61 2.19 -10.55
C GLN A 88 9.11 0.86 -11.14
N GLU A 89 8.21 -0.07 -11.47
CA GLU A 89 8.54 -1.33 -12.15
C GLU A 89 9.19 -1.09 -13.52
N LYS A 90 8.64 -0.13 -14.28
CA LYS A 90 9.21 0.31 -15.55
C LYS A 90 10.63 0.86 -15.35
N HIS A 91 10.83 1.72 -14.35
CA HIS A 91 12.15 2.30 -14.06
C HIS A 91 13.21 1.25 -13.70
N VAL A 92 12.84 0.21 -12.96
CA VAL A 92 13.74 -0.93 -12.67
C VAL A 92 14.17 -1.61 -13.96
N LYS A 93 13.22 -1.90 -14.87
CA LYS A 93 13.51 -2.49 -16.19
C LYS A 93 14.39 -1.58 -17.05
N GLU A 94 14.15 -0.27 -17.03
CA GLU A 94 14.98 0.69 -17.76
C GLU A 94 16.43 0.70 -17.26
N LYS A 95 16.64 0.65 -15.93
CA LYS A 95 17.99 0.51 -15.35
C LYS A 95 18.67 -0.79 -15.74
N GLN A 96 17.94 -1.91 -15.76
CA GLN A 96 18.48 -3.20 -16.23
C GLN A 96 18.92 -3.11 -17.70
N ILE A 97 18.07 -2.54 -18.56
CA ILE A 97 18.41 -2.34 -19.98
C ILE A 97 19.65 -1.45 -20.12
N GLN A 98 19.72 -0.34 -19.38
CA GLN A 98 20.88 0.56 -19.40
C GLN A 98 22.17 -0.16 -18.94
N HIS A 99 22.08 -0.96 -17.89
CA HIS A 99 23.21 -1.75 -17.38
C HIS A 99 23.72 -2.76 -18.40
N TRP A 100 22.83 -3.57 -19.00
CA TRP A 100 23.23 -4.54 -20.02
C TRP A 100 23.73 -3.89 -21.30
N LYS A 101 23.20 -2.72 -21.68
CA LYS A 101 23.75 -1.93 -22.79
C LYS A 101 25.17 -1.46 -22.52
N ALA A 102 25.50 -1.05 -21.30
CA ALA A 102 26.85 -0.65 -20.93
C ALA A 102 27.83 -1.84 -21.01
N ILE A 103 27.41 -3.02 -20.55
CA ILE A 103 28.19 -4.26 -20.70
C ILE A 103 28.42 -4.59 -22.18
N LEU A 104 27.38 -4.58 -23.00
CA LEU A 104 27.50 -4.84 -24.45
C LEU A 104 28.44 -3.84 -25.13
N GLU A 105 28.39 -2.57 -24.75
CA GLU A 105 29.29 -1.55 -25.29
C GLU A 105 30.76 -1.85 -24.93
N LEU A 106 31.04 -2.26 -23.69
CA LEU A 106 32.39 -2.66 -23.28
C LEU A 106 32.83 -3.96 -23.95
N GLN A 107 31.95 -4.95 -24.11
CA GLN A 107 32.24 -6.19 -24.81
C GLN A 107 32.56 -5.95 -26.30
N GLU A 108 31.84 -5.06 -26.98
CA GLU A 108 32.17 -4.68 -28.37
C GLU A 108 33.51 -3.91 -28.45
N LYS A 109 33.81 -3.05 -27.46
CA LYS A 109 35.14 -2.42 -27.36
C LYS A 109 36.26 -3.45 -27.14
N LEU A 110 36.04 -4.44 -26.27
CA LEU A 110 36.98 -5.52 -26.00
C LEU A 110 37.24 -6.36 -27.25
N LYS A 111 36.17 -6.76 -27.94
CA LYS A 111 36.25 -7.49 -29.22
C LYS A 111 37.00 -6.70 -30.28
N ALA A 112 36.73 -5.40 -30.42
CA ALA A 112 37.47 -4.54 -31.35
C ALA A 112 38.96 -4.43 -30.97
N ASN A 113 39.27 -4.35 -29.68
CA ASN A 113 40.65 -4.35 -29.18
C ASN A 113 41.37 -5.67 -29.48
N GLN A 114 40.73 -6.81 -29.19
CA GLN A 114 41.27 -8.15 -29.47
C GLN A 114 41.50 -8.38 -30.96
N ASN A 115 40.60 -7.91 -31.84
CA ASN A 115 40.80 -7.96 -33.28
C ASN A 115 42.04 -7.16 -33.74
N LYS A 116 42.28 -5.98 -33.14
CA LYS A 116 43.50 -5.20 -33.41
C LYS A 116 44.74 -5.92 -32.89
N MET A 117 44.69 -6.49 -31.69
CA MET A 117 45.80 -7.28 -31.12
C MET A 117 46.16 -8.47 -32.00
N LEU A 118 45.16 -9.19 -32.53
CA LEU A 118 45.37 -10.27 -33.49
C LEU A 118 46.10 -9.78 -34.74
N SER A 119 45.66 -8.67 -35.35
CA SER A 119 46.33 -8.08 -36.52
C SER A 119 47.77 -7.62 -36.23
N VAL A 120 48.02 -6.99 -35.08
CA VAL A 120 49.36 -6.57 -34.67
C VAL A 120 50.24 -7.78 -34.39
N LYS A 121 49.69 -8.85 -33.81
CA LYS A 121 50.40 -10.10 -33.56
C LYS A 121 50.82 -10.79 -34.87
N GLU A 122 49.94 -10.89 -35.86
CA GLU A 122 50.28 -11.41 -37.19
C GLU A 122 51.40 -10.58 -37.84
N ARG A 123 51.34 -9.24 -37.72
CA ARG A 123 52.41 -8.34 -38.20
C ARG A 123 53.73 -8.57 -37.46
N LEU A 124 53.67 -8.79 -36.14
CA LEU A 124 54.84 -9.08 -35.31
C LEU A 124 55.52 -10.38 -35.72
N GLU A 125 54.74 -11.44 -35.94
CA GLU A 125 55.25 -12.74 -36.39
C GLU A 125 55.97 -12.62 -37.75
N GLU A 126 55.38 -11.89 -38.70
CA GLU A 126 55.99 -11.65 -40.01
C GLU A 126 57.26 -10.77 -39.92
N LEU A 127 57.23 -9.67 -39.17
CA LEU A 127 58.40 -8.81 -38.96
C LEU A 127 59.54 -9.55 -38.25
N HIS A 128 59.21 -10.40 -37.28
CA HIS A 128 60.17 -11.21 -36.56
C HIS A 128 60.85 -12.22 -37.49
N LYS A 129 60.07 -12.91 -38.32
CA LYS A 129 60.58 -13.82 -39.34
C LYS A 129 61.52 -13.13 -40.32
N GLN A 130 61.10 -12.00 -40.89
CA GLN A 130 61.93 -11.22 -41.82
C GLN A 130 63.23 -10.72 -41.18
N HIS A 131 63.17 -10.25 -39.93
CA HIS A 131 64.35 -9.83 -39.19
C HIS A 131 65.30 -11.00 -38.90
N ALA A 132 64.78 -12.17 -38.52
CA ALA A 132 65.57 -13.37 -38.26
C ALA A 132 66.31 -13.85 -39.53
N GLU A 133 65.62 -13.92 -40.66
CA GLU A 133 66.20 -14.29 -41.96
C GLU A 133 67.36 -13.34 -42.36
N LEU A 134 67.17 -12.02 -42.19
CA LEU A 134 68.21 -11.02 -42.45
C LEU A 134 69.40 -11.14 -41.48
N ASN A 135 69.15 -11.51 -40.23
CA ASN A 135 70.19 -11.63 -39.22
C ASN A 135 71.08 -12.87 -39.41
N ASP A 136 70.48 -14.00 -39.82
CA ASP A 136 71.16 -15.29 -40.03
C ASP A 136 72.01 -15.35 -41.32
N THR A 137 71.94 -14.32 -42.16
CA THR A 137 72.69 -14.25 -43.41
C THR A 137 74.20 -14.11 -43.13
N LYS A 138 75.00 -15.10 -43.54
CA LYS A 138 76.48 -15.17 -43.30
C LYS A 138 77.34 -14.29 -44.22
N GLN A 139 76.73 -13.52 -45.12
CA GLN A 139 77.44 -12.66 -46.08
C GLN A 139 77.86 -11.33 -45.40
N PRO A 140 79.00 -10.72 -45.79
CA PRO A 140 79.37 -9.39 -45.30
C PRO A 140 78.28 -8.38 -45.70
N ARG A 141 77.72 -7.69 -44.70
CA ARG A 141 76.59 -6.77 -44.90
C ARG A 141 77.07 -5.48 -45.56
N ASP A 142 76.49 -5.13 -46.70
CA ASP A 142 76.61 -3.79 -47.24
C ASP A 142 75.75 -2.80 -46.44
N ILE A 143 75.88 -1.50 -46.72
CA ILE A 143 75.13 -0.47 -45.97
C ILE A 143 73.61 -0.62 -46.12
N THR A 144 73.15 -1.18 -47.25
CA THR A 144 71.75 -1.41 -47.57
C THR A 144 71.16 -2.52 -46.71
N LEU A 145 71.86 -3.64 -46.57
CA LEU A 145 71.47 -4.78 -45.74
C LEU A 145 71.49 -4.43 -44.25
N GLU A 146 72.50 -3.67 -43.80
CA GLU A 146 72.55 -3.19 -42.42
C GLU A 146 71.42 -2.20 -42.10
N PHE A 147 71.08 -1.30 -43.04
CA PHE A 147 69.91 -0.42 -42.91
C PHE A 147 68.61 -1.21 -42.82
N LEU A 148 68.40 -2.20 -43.72
CA LEU A 148 67.20 -3.03 -43.73
C LEU A 148 67.02 -3.80 -42.42
N LEU A 149 68.09 -4.39 -41.88
CA LEU A 149 68.06 -5.09 -40.60
C LEU A 149 67.62 -4.15 -39.46
N ARG A 150 68.26 -2.98 -39.35
CA ARG A 150 67.93 -1.99 -38.30
C ARG A 150 66.52 -1.43 -38.47
N ASN A 151 66.07 -1.24 -39.70
CA ASN A 151 64.70 -0.79 -39.98
C ASN A 151 63.68 -1.84 -39.53
N LYS A 152 63.90 -3.13 -39.86
CA LYS A 152 63.02 -4.22 -39.39
C LYS A 152 63.01 -4.36 -37.88
N TYR A 153 64.17 -4.20 -37.22
CA TYR A 153 64.25 -4.18 -35.76
C TYR A 153 63.46 -3.02 -35.15
N ARG A 154 63.54 -1.82 -35.74
CA ARG A 154 62.74 -0.66 -35.34
C ARG A 154 61.25 -0.94 -35.50
N ASP A 155 60.82 -1.43 -36.67
CA ASP A 155 59.41 -1.73 -36.95
C ASP A 155 58.85 -2.80 -35.99
N LEU A 156 59.66 -3.82 -35.68
CA LEU A 156 59.34 -4.82 -34.66
C LEU A 156 59.15 -4.17 -33.28
N THR A 157 60.08 -3.31 -32.88
CA THR A 157 60.01 -2.60 -31.58
C THR A 157 58.76 -1.71 -31.49
N VAL A 158 58.39 -1.03 -32.57
CA VAL A 158 57.16 -0.22 -32.64
C VAL A 158 55.92 -1.10 -32.52
N ALA A 159 55.88 -2.22 -33.23
CA ALA A 159 54.77 -3.16 -33.16
C ALA A 159 54.64 -3.82 -31.77
N CYS A 160 55.75 -4.12 -31.08
CA CYS A 160 55.70 -4.61 -29.69
C CYS A 160 55.07 -3.58 -28.75
N LYS A 161 55.49 -2.32 -28.86
CA LYS A 161 54.91 -1.23 -28.04
C LYS A 161 53.41 -1.04 -28.30
N GLU A 162 52.99 -1.14 -29.56
CA GLU A 162 51.58 -1.09 -29.93
C GLU A 162 50.79 -2.26 -29.32
N PHE A 163 51.36 -3.47 -29.34
CA PHE A 163 50.76 -4.64 -28.71
C PHE A 163 50.65 -4.48 -27.18
N ASP A 164 51.70 -3.99 -26.52
CA ASP A 164 51.71 -3.75 -25.07
C ASP A 164 50.62 -2.75 -24.67
N GLN A 165 50.45 -1.66 -25.44
CA GLN A 165 49.38 -0.69 -25.21
C GLN A 165 47.98 -1.30 -25.36
N LEU A 166 47.77 -2.14 -26.39
CA LEU A 166 46.49 -2.83 -26.57
C LEU A 166 46.22 -3.86 -25.47
N ALA A 167 47.27 -4.51 -24.94
CA ALA A 167 47.16 -5.44 -23.81
C ALA A 167 46.79 -4.71 -22.50
N GLU A 168 47.33 -3.52 -22.27
CA GLU A 168 46.94 -2.66 -21.14
C GLU A 168 45.48 -2.19 -21.29
N GLN A 169 45.06 -1.77 -22.48
CA GLN A 169 43.66 -1.43 -22.77
C GLN A 169 42.73 -2.62 -22.60
N GLN A 170 43.14 -3.82 -23.02
CA GLN A 170 42.37 -5.04 -22.81
C GLN A 170 42.08 -5.24 -21.31
N LYS A 171 43.12 -5.16 -20.48
CA LYS A 171 43.01 -5.32 -19.04
C LYS A 171 42.07 -4.28 -18.43
N GLU A 172 42.18 -3.01 -18.82
CA GLU A 172 41.30 -1.94 -18.31
C GLU A 172 39.82 -2.19 -18.67
N ILE A 173 39.55 -2.71 -19.87
CA ILE A 173 38.18 -3.05 -20.29
C ILE A 173 37.66 -4.27 -19.51
N GLU A 174 38.49 -5.29 -19.32
CA GLU A 174 38.15 -6.49 -18.55
C GLU A 174 37.86 -6.16 -17.07
N ASP A 175 38.68 -5.30 -16.45
CA ASP A 175 38.47 -4.84 -15.07
C ASP A 175 37.13 -4.10 -14.93
N LYS A 176 36.79 -3.22 -15.89
CA LYS A 176 35.50 -2.50 -15.90
C LYS A 176 34.31 -3.43 -16.15
N LEU A 177 34.47 -4.44 -16.99
CA LEU A 177 33.44 -5.46 -17.21
C LEU A 177 33.16 -6.23 -15.93
N GLN A 178 34.21 -6.66 -15.24
CA GLN A 178 34.09 -7.37 -13.97
C GLN A 178 33.39 -6.51 -12.89
N GLU A 179 33.71 -5.22 -12.82
CA GLU A 179 33.05 -4.28 -11.90
C GLU A 179 31.54 -4.15 -12.18
N LEU A 180 31.16 -4.01 -13.45
CA LEU A 180 29.75 -3.95 -13.84
C LEU A 180 29.03 -5.26 -13.55
N GLU A 181 29.60 -6.40 -13.93
CA GLU A 181 28.99 -7.71 -13.69
C GLU A 181 28.82 -8.03 -12.19
N ALA A 182 29.69 -7.50 -11.33
CA ALA A 182 29.60 -7.65 -9.89
C ALA A 182 28.51 -6.77 -9.23
N SER A 183 28.01 -5.74 -9.93
CA SER A 183 27.09 -4.74 -9.38
C SER A 183 25.82 -4.56 -10.23
N PRO A 184 25.01 -5.62 -10.40
CA PRO A 184 23.77 -5.53 -11.16
C PRO A 184 22.74 -4.62 -10.44
N PRO A 185 21.87 -3.92 -11.20
CA PRO A 185 20.75 -3.20 -10.61
C PRO A 185 19.73 -4.17 -9.99
N SER A 186 18.78 -3.63 -9.23
CA SER A 186 17.68 -4.42 -8.65
C SER A 186 16.96 -5.27 -9.70
N ASP A 187 16.65 -6.52 -9.35
CA ASP A 187 15.97 -7.47 -10.24
C ASP A 187 14.46 -7.16 -10.34
N VAL A 188 13.85 -6.82 -9.21
CA VAL A 188 12.44 -6.46 -9.11
C VAL A 188 12.27 -5.19 -8.29
N TYR A 189 11.16 -4.49 -8.51
CA TYR A 189 10.76 -3.37 -7.66
C TYR A 189 10.27 -3.86 -6.29
N LEU A 190 9.29 -4.77 -6.29
CA LEU A 190 8.78 -5.45 -5.10
C LEU A 190 8.67 -6.94 -5.41
N SER A 191 9.15 -7.79 -4.51
CA SER A 191 8.87 -9.23 -4.61
C SER A 191 7.39 -9.51 -4.32
N SER A 192 6.90 -10.71 -4.65
CA SER A 192 5.52 -11.12 -4.30
C SER A 192 5.24 -11.02 -2.79
N ARG A 193 6.25 -11.30 -1.96
CA ARG A 193 6.16 -11.17 -0.50
C ARG A 193 6.08 -9.70 -0.07
N ASP A 194 6.92 -8.84 -0.63
CA ASP A 194 6.89 -7.40 -0.32
C ASP A 194 5.55 -6.79 -0.76
N ARG A 195 5.01 -7.24 -1.91
CA ARG A 195 3.70 -6.81 -2.40
C ARG A 195 2.55 -7.19 -1.46
N GLN A 196 2.58 -8.39 -0.88
CA GLN A 196 1.56 -8.82 0.09
C GLN A 196 1.58 -7.95 1.36
N ILE A 197 2.77 -7.58 1.85
CA ILE A 197 2.90 -6.68 2.99
C ILE A 197 2.41 -5.27 2.62
N LEU A 198 2.72 -4.79 1.41
CA LEU A 198 2.22 -3.51 0.91
C LEU A 198 0.70 -3.49 0.82
N ASP A 199 0.11 -4.58 0.34
CA ASP A 199 -1.34 -4.77 0.28
C ASP A 199 -1.97 -4.72 1.70
N TRP A 200 -1.29 -5.20 2.75
CA TRP A 200 -1.78 -4.98 4.12
C TRP A 200 -1.89 -3.49 4.48
N HIS A 201 -0.93 -2.65 4.08
CA HIS A 201 -1.02 -1.19 4.29
C HIS A 201 -2.15 -0.56 3.47
N PHE A 202 -2.39 -1.02 2.24
CA PHE A 202 -3.55 -0.60 1.46
C PHE A 202 -4.87 -0.99 2.14
N ALA A 203 -4.98 -2.21 2.66
CA ALA A 203 -6.15 -2.63 3.43
C ALA A 203 -6.36 -1.76 4.68
N ASN A 204 -5.28 -1.35 5.35
CA ASN A 204 -5.36 -0.42 6.49
C ASN A 204 -5.84 0.97 6.07
N LEU A 205 -5.44 1.46 4.90
CA LEU A 205 -5.94 2.71 4.32
C LEU A 205 -7.42 2.62 3.90
N GLU A 206 -7.83 1.50 3.33
CA GLU A 206 -9.24 1.22 3.01
C GLU A 206 -10.09 1.10 4.28
N PHE A 207 -9.54 0.55 5.36
CA PHE A 207 -10.19 0.52 6.67
C PHE A 207 -10.42 1.93 7.22
N ALA A 208 -9.40 2.79 7.18
CA ALA A 208 -9.47 4.17 7.68
C ALA A 208 -10.46 5.05 6.91
N ASN A 209 -10.72 4.72 5.65
CA ASN A 209 -11.61 5.43 4.75
C ASN A 209 -12.95 4.71 4.50
N ALA A 210 -13.18 3.54 5.09
CA ALA A 210 -14.39 2.74 4.93
C ALA A 210 -14.75 2.36 3.48
N THR A 211 -13.81 2.38 2.54
CA THR A 211 -14.09 2.16 1.12
C THR A 211 -12.85 1.66 0.37
N PRO A 212 -13.01 0.91 -0.74
CA PRO A 212 -11.90 0.59 -1.62
C PRO A 212 -11.19 1.83 -2.16
N LEU A 213 -9.87 1.74 -2.35
CA LEU A 213 -9.06 2.88 -2.83
C LEU A 213 -9.49 3.37 -4.22
N THR A 214 -10.12 2.49 -5.00
CA THR A 214 -10.68 2.79 -6.34
C THR A 214 -11.87 3.76 -6.30
N ASN A 215 -12.48 3.98 -5.13
CA ASN A 215 -13.58 4.93 -4.97
C ASN A 215 -13.13 6.29 -4.42
N LEU A 216 -11.94 6.37 -3.82
CA LEU A 216 -11.45 7.60 -3.19
C LEU A 216 -11.01 8.61 -4.21
N SER A 217 -11.37 9.88 -4.01
CA SER A 217 -10.90 11.00 -4.83
C SER A 217 -9.40 11.19 -4.65
N LEU A 218 -8.61 11.09 -5.73
CA LEU A 218 -7.16 11.34 -5.66
C LEU A 218 -6.84 12.72 -5.05
N LYS A 219 -7.63 13.74 -5.37
CA LYS A 219 -7.36 15.13 -5.01
C LYS A 219 -7.82 15.53 -3.61
N HIS A 220 -8.78 14.82 -3.04
CA HIS A 220 -9.56 15.32 -1.91
C HIS A 220 -9.80 14.28 -0.80
N TRP A 221 -9.21 13.09 -0.89
CA TRP A 221 -9.45 12.03 0.10
C TRP A 221 -8.88 12.39 1.49
N ASP A 222 -7.82 13.18 1.53
CA ASP A 222 -7.03 13.60 2.69
C ASP A 222 -7.29 15.08 3.07
N GLN A 223 -8.36 15.68 2.54
CA GLN A 223 -8.67 17.11 2.77
C GLN A 223 -8.97 17.47 4.24
N ASP A 224 -9.27 16.47 5.09
CA ASP A 224 -9.51 16.61 6.52
C ASP A 224 -8.29 16.27 7.39
N ASP A 225 -7.15 15.93 6.80
CA ASP A 225 -5.92 15.59 7.55
C ASP A 225 -5.39 16.78 8.36
N ASP A 226 -5.64 18.01 7.92
CA ASP A 226 -5.34 19.24 8.70
C ASP A 226 -6.16 19.31 10.01
N PHE A 227 -7.22 18.51 10.14
CA PHE A 227 -8.19 18.53 11.23
C PHE A 227 -8.49 17.12 11.77
N ASP A 228 -7.50 16.47 12.39
CA ASP A 228 -7.61 15.11 12.93
C ASP A 228 -8.62 14.99 14.11
N THR A 229 -9.91 14.81 13.81
CA THR A 229 -10.97 14.64 14.82
C THR A 229 -12.00 13.58 14.41
N LYS A 230 -11.83 12.32 14.87
CA LYS A 230 -12.75 11.19 14.64
C LYS A 230 -13.20 10.58 15.97
N TRP A 231 -14.50 10.29 16.08
CA TRP A 231 -15.16 9.88 17.33
C TRP A 231 -16.17 8.75 17.17
N LEU A 232 -16.22 7.80 18.12
CA LEU A 232 -17.44 7.06 18.44
C LEU A 232 -17.34 6.35 19.79
N LEU A 233 -18.15 6.71 20.81
CA LEU A 233 -18.24 5.97 22.08
C LEU A 233 -19.70 5.99 22.60
N MET A 234 -20.30 4.80 22.77
CA MET A 234 -21.69 4.61 23.25
C MET A 234 -22.04 5.28 24.60
N PRO A 235 -21.15 5.33 25.62
CA PRO A 235 -21.46 5.98 26.89
C PRO A 235 -21.85 7.46 26.76
N ILE A 236 -21.30 8.15 25.75
CA ILE A 236 -21.62 9.55 25.47
C ILE A 236 -23.09 9.68 25.06
N LEU A 237 -23.58 8.80 24.18
CA LEU A 237 -24.95 8.89 23.68
C LEU A 237 -25.99 8.63 24.78
N CYS A 238 -25.74 7.68 25.67
CA CYS A 238 -26.62 7.42 26.80
C CYS A 238 -26.72 8.63 27.73
N ALA A 239 -25.58 9.27 28.04
CA ALA A 239 -25.55 10.45 28.89
C ALA A 239 -26.22 11.67 28.21
N LEU A 240 -25.99 11.89 26.91
CA LEU A 240 -26.63 12.98 26.16
C LEU A 240 -28.14 12.79 25.98
N GLY A 241 -28.63 11.56 26.06
CA GLY A 241 -30.06 11.25 25.98
C GLY A 241 -30.84 11.54 27.26
N GLU A 242 -30.16 11.78 28.39
CA GLU A 242 -30.80 12.01 29.68
C GLU A 242 -31.64 13.31 29.66
N GLY A 243 -32.90 13.20 30.09
CA GLY A 243 -33.84 14.34 30.12
C GLY A 243 -34.46 14.71 28.77
N LEU A 244 -34.17 13.97 27.68
CA LEU A 244 -34.76 14.19 26.36
C LEU A 244 -35.97 13.29 26.10
N ASP A 245 -36.97 13.79 25.37
CA ASP A 245 -38.11 12.99 24.90
C ASP A 245 -37.74 12.17 23.65
N ILE A 246 -37.20 10.96 23.86
CA ILE A 246 -36.73 10.09 22.78
C ILE A 246 -37.77 9.00 22.49
N LYS A 247 -38.30 8.99 21.26
CA LYS A 247 -39.23 7.95 20.79
C LYS A 247 -38.48 6.80 20.10
N LEU A 248 -38.06 5.81 20.86
CA LEU A 248 -37.44 4.58 20.32
C LEU A 248 -38.45 3.73 19.54
N ASN A 249 -37.95 2.93 18.59
CA ASN A 249 -38.76 2.06 17.72
C ASN A 249 -39.77 2.81 16.84
N THR A 250 -39.47 4.06 16.51
CA THR A 250 -40.32 4.94 15.69
C THR A 250 -39.60 5.27 14.41
N ALA A 251 -40.00 4.64 13.30
CA ALA A 251 -39.39 4.82 12.00
C ALA A 251 -40.12 5.93 11.23
N VAL A 252 -39.40 7.01 10.92
CA VAL A 252 -39.91 8.07 10.04
C VAL A 252 -40.10 7.51 8.62
N ARG A 253 -41.28 7.74 8.05
CA ARG A 253 -41.66 7.28 6.71
C ARG A 253 -41.83 8.43 5.72
N GLN A 254 -42.30 9.58 6.19
CA GLN A 254 -42.48 10.76 5.35
C GLN A 254 -42.28 12.03 6.18
N THR A 255 -41.63 13.02 5.59
CA THR A 255 -41.52 14.38 6.14
C THR A 255 -42.15 15.34 5.15
N LYS A 256 -43.20 16.04 5.57
CA LYS A 256 -43.81 17.15 4.82
C LYS A 256 -43.42 18.45 5.49
N TYR A 257 -43.01 19.43 4.71
CA TYR A 257 -42.63 20.76 5.20
C TYR A 257 -43.25 21.84 4.32
N GLY A 258 -43.62 22.96 4.92
CA GLY A 258 -44.23 24.10 4.23
C GLY A 258 -44.16 25.37 5.07
N THR A 259 -44.83 26.43 4.61
CA THR A 259 -44.82 27.74 5.30
C THR A 259 -45.52 27.72 6.66
N SER A 260 -46.36 26.72 6.92
CA SER A 260 -47.11 26.54 8.17
C SER A 260 -46.50 25.50 9.13
N GLY A 261 -45.25 25.08 8.91
CA GLY A 261 -44.54 24.11 9.75
C GLY A 261 -44.29 22.76 9.07
N VAL A 262 -44.07 21.73 9.88
CA VAL A 262 -43.69 20.37 9.44
C VAL A 262 -44.65 19.30 9.97
N GLU A 263 -44.88 18.27 9.16
CA GLU A 263 -45.62 17.07 9.54
C GLU A 263 -44.77 15.82 9.25
N ILE A 264 -44.52 15.02 10.28
CA ILE A 264 -43.69 13.81 10.21
C ILE A 264 -44.59 12.60 10.42
N LEU A 265 -44.71 11.77 9.38
CA LEU A 265 -45.36 10.47 9.47
C LEU A 265 -44.33 9.45 9.95
N ALA A 266 -44.61 8.79 11.06
CA ALA A 266 -43.80 7.71 11.59
C ALA A 266 -44.63 6.47 11.90
N THR A 267 -43.99 5.31 11.88
CA THR A 267 -44.60 3.99 12.16
C THR A 267 -43.75 3.24 13.17
N ASN A 268 -44.35 2.30 13.90
CA ASN A 268 -43.56 1.41 14.76
C ASN A 268 -42.59 0.57 13.91
N SER A 269 -41.29 0.62 14.21
CA SER A 269 -40.26 -0.04 13.41
C SER A 269 -40.29 -1.56 13.46
N ARG A 270 -40.89 -2.15 14.51
CA ARG A 270 -40.97 -3.61 14.70
C ARG A 270 -42.14 -4.22 13.96
N THR A 271 -43.29 -3.54 13.97
CA THR A 271 -44.54 -4.07 13.41
C THR A 271 -44.93 -3.42 12.08
N ASN A 272 -44.32 -2.29 11.72
CA ASN A 272 -44.73 -1.44 10.58
C ASN A 272 -46.20 -1.03 10.62
N THR A 273 -46.79 -1.00 11.82
CA THR A 273 -48.18 -0.58 12.08
C THR A 273 -48.19 0.66 12.97
N ASN A 274 -49.38 1.17 13.28
CA ASN A 274 -49.61 2.32 14.15
C ASN A 274 -48.93 3.59 13.64
N ALA A 275 -49.42 4.08 12.49
CA ALA A 275 -48.98 5.35 11.94
C ALA A 275 -49.33 6.50 12.90
N VAL A 276 -48.33 7.29 13.24
CA VAL A 276 -48.47 8.50 14.08
C VAL A 276 -47.96 9.70 13.27
N ILE A 277 -48.69 10.81 13.37
CA ILE A 277 -48.28 12.09 12.79
C ILE A 277 -47.78 12.97 13.92
N HIS A 278 -46.54 13.43 13.79
CA HIS A 278 -45.96 14.45 14.66
C HIS A 278 -45.97 15.79 13.92
N LYS A 279 -46.43 16.85 14.59
CA LYS A 279 -46.41 18.21 14.05
C LYS A 279 -45.42 19.06 14.82
N GLY A 280 -44.78 20.00 14.14
CA GLY A 280 -43.87 20.96 14.76
C GLY A 280 -43.56 22.12 13.83
N ASP A 281 -42.77 23.08 14.32
CA ASP A 281 -42.40 24.26 13.54
C ASP A 281 -41.20 24.00 12.62
N ALA A 282 -40.31 23.09 13.02
CA ALA A 282 -39.10 22.74 12.29
C ALA A 282 -38.76 21.24 12.42
N VAL A 283 -37.95 20.74 11.49
CA VAL A 283 -37.41 19.37 11.52
C VAL A 283 -35.90 19.42 11.32
N LEU A 284 -35.17 18.71 12.19
CA LEU A 284 -33.74 18.46 12.02
C LEU A 284 -33.55 17.03 11.51
N CYS A 285 -33.11 16.89 10.26
CA CYS A 285 -32.86 15.58 9.66
C CYS A 285 -31.42 15.14 9.93
N THR A 286 -31.25 14.12 10.77
CA THR A 286 -29.96 13.49 11.07
C THR A 286 -29.86 12.08 10.50
N LEU A 287 -30.67 11.76 9.48
CA LEU A 287 -30.63 10.45 8.83
C LEU A 287 -29.23 10.19 8.25
N PRO A 288 -28.65 8.99 8.46
CA PRO A 288 -27.37 8.66 7.88
C PRO A 288 -27.37 8.82 6.36
N LEU A 289 -26.24 9.24 5.79
CA LEU A 289 -26.10 9.45 4.35
C LEU A 289 -26.47 8.20 3.53
N GLY A 290 -26.22 7.00 4.05
CA GLY A 290 -26.65 5.75 3.41
C GLY A 290 -28.17 5.64 3.28
N VAL A 291 -28.93 6.05 4.31
CA VAL A 291 -30.39 6.07 4.30
C VAL A 291 -30.90 7.14 3.32
N LEU A 292 -30.29 8.33 3.32
CA LEU A 292 -30.62 9.39 2.36
C LEU A 292 -30.36 8.95 0.91
N LYS A 293 -29.26 8.23 0.66
CA LYS A 293 -28.95 7.66 -0.66
C LYS A 293 -29.88 6.53 -1.07
N GLN A 294 -30.49 5.79 -0.14
CA GLN A 294 -31.52 4.81 -0.49
C GLN A 294 -32.77 5.48 -1.08
N ALA A 295 -33.10 6.69 -0.64
CA ALA A 295 -34.15 7.51 -1.25
C ALA A 295 -33.73 8.11 -2.62
N ALA A 296 -32.43 8.10 -2.95
CA ALA A 296 -31.85 8.75 -4.12
C ALA A 296 -31.04 7.79 -5.05
N SER A 297 -31.13 6.47 -4.87
CA SER A 297 -30.48 5.42 -5.67
C SER A 297 -28.95 5.32 -5.59
N GLY A 298 -28.36 5.17 -4.39
CA GLY A 298 -26.92 4.89 -4.25
C GLY A 298 -26.56 3.81 -3.21
N ASN A 299 -25.65 2.90 -3.58
CA ASN A 299 -25.01 1.95 -2.66
C ASN A 299 -23.76 2.56 -2.00
N GLN A 300 -23.54 2.30 -0.71
CA GLN A 300 -22.33 2.65 0.05
C GLN A 300 -21.55 1.36 0.39
N ASN A 301 -20.22 1.45 0.42
CA ASN A 301 -19.33 0.40 0.93
C ASN A 301 -19.04 0.65 2.42
N VAL A 302 -18.65 -0.41 3.16
CA VAL A 302 -18.49 -0.35 4.63
C VAL A 302 -17.41 -1.29 5.13
N PRO A 303 -16.67 -0.97 6.20
CA PRO A 303 -15.93 -1.92 6.99
C PRO A 303 -16.87 -2.64 7.97
N ASN A 304 -16.56 -3.89 8.29
CA ASN A 304 -17.28 -4.70 9.26
C ASN A 304 -16.33 -5.20 10.36
N THR A 305 -16.88 -5.56 11.51
CA THR A 305 -16.13 -6.01 12.68
C THR A 305 -16.71 -7.32 13.18
N VAL A 306 -15.81 -8.25 13.51
CA VAL A 306 -16.14 -9.53 14.15
C VAL A 306 -15.66 -9.46 15.60
N VAL A 307 -16.58 -9.62 16.55
CA VAL A 307 -16.29 -9.66 17.98
C VAL A 307 -16.25 -11.11 18.43
N LEU A 308 -15.18 -11.50 19.12
CA LEU A 308 -14.95 -12.84 19.63
C LEU A 308 -14.70 -12.77 21.14
N CYS A 309 -15.59 -13.35 21.93
CA CYS A 309 -15.48 -13.41 23.39
C CYS A 309 -14.96 -14.78 23.81
N PHE A 310 -13.83 -14.84 24.52
CA PHE A 310 -13.21 -16.09 24.97
C PHE A 310 -13.36 -16.30 26.48
N ASN A 311 -13.04 -17.50 26.95
CA ASN A 311 -13.01 -17.82 28.38
C ASN A 311 -11.69 -17.42 29.08
N ARG A 312 -10.61 -17.22 28.30
CA ARG A 312 -9.28 -16.84 28.77
C ARG A 312 -8.53 -16.05 27.71
N MET A 313 -7.60 -15.20 28.12
CA MET A 313 -6.62 -14.59 27.22
C MET A 313 -5.57 -15.61 26.81
N PHE A 314 -5.26 -15.71 25.52
CA PHE A 314 -4.20 -16.56 24.95
C PHE A 314 -3.16 -15.76 24.14
N TRP A 315 -3.21 -14.44 24.24
CA TRP A 315 -2.33 -13.50 23.56
C TRP A 315 -1.60 -12.60 24.56
N ASP A 316 -0.61 -11.84 24.08
CA ASP A 316 0.07 -10.84 24.92
C ASP A 316 -0.90 -9.70 25.32
N PRO A 317 -1.21 -9.53 26.61
CA PRO A 317 -2.10 -8.45 27.08
C PRO A 317 -1.51 -7.05 26.83
N ASN A 318 -0.20 -6.94 26.59
CA ASN A 318 0.48 -5.68 26.30
C ASN A 318 0.40 -5.28 24.82
N ALA A 319 -0.01 -6.19 23.94
CA ALA A 319 -0.19 -5.93 22.52
C ALA A 319 -1.66 -5.53 22.25
N ASN A 320 -1.87 -4.28 21.84
CA ASN A 320 -3.21 -3.78 21.53
C ASN A 320 -3.71 -4.23 20.16
N LEU A 321 -2.81 -4.48 19.22
CA LEU A 321 -3.17 -4.84 17.86
C LEU A 321 -2.08 -5.67 17.19
N PHE A 322 -2.48 -6.48 16.20
CA PHE A 322 -1.58 -7.16 15.28
C PHE A 322 -2.23 -7.29 13.90
N GLY A 323 -1.41 -7.29 12.85
CA GLY A 323 -1.85 -7.45 11.47
C GLY A 323 -1.71 -8.89 10.98
N HIS A 324 -2.60 -9.29 10.09
CA HIS A 324 -2.54 -10.53 9.33
C HIS A 324 -2.42 -10.21 7.84
N VAL A 325 -1.32 -10.64 7.22
CA VAL A 325 -1.04 -10.49 5.80
C VAL A 325 -1.71 -11.64 5.05
N GLY A 326 -2.85 -11.33 4.44
CA GLY A 326 -3.64 -12.28 3.66
C GLY A 326 -2.99 -12.63 2.32
N SER A 327 -3.26 -13.84 1.83
CA SER A 327 -2.69 -14.35 0.58
C SER A 327 -3.38 -13.84 -0.68
N THR A 328 -4.69 -13.55 -0.61
CA THR A 328 -5.54 -13.35 -1.81
C THR A 328 -6.69 -12.35 -1.63
N SER A 329 -7.10 -12.04 -0.40
CA SER A 329 -8.27 -11.19 -0.13
C SER A 329 -7.84 -9.97 0.68
N LEU A 330 -7.67 -8.84 -0.02
CA LEU A 330 -7.30 -7.56 0.58
C LEU A 330 -8.37 -7.16 1.61
N GLY A 331 -7.95 -6.88 2.86
CA GLY A 331 -8.85 -6.42 3.91
C GLY A 331 -9.69 -7.49 4.60
N GLU A 332 -9.58 -8.78 4.23
CA GLU A 332 -10.26 -9.86 4.96
C GLU A 332 -9.50 -10.22 6.25
N LEU A 333 -10.10 -9.91 7.41
CA LEU A 333 -9.55 -10.25 8.73
C LEU A 333 -8.08 -9.81 8.88
N PHE A 334 -7.76 -8.64 8.33
CA PHE A 334 -6.39 -8.18 8.17
C PHE A 334 -5.80 -7.57 9.45
N LEU A 335 -6.65 -7.18 10.41
CA LEU A 335 -6.24 -6.49 11.63
C LEU A 335 -7.06 -6.98 12.84
N PHE A 336 -6.37 -7.29 13.93
CA PHE A 336 -6.99 -7.78 15.16
C PHE A 336 -6.69 -6.85 16.33
N TRP A 337 -7.72 -6.44 17.07
CA TRP A 337 -7.60 -5.55 18.22
C TRP A 337 -7.87 -6.26 19.55
N ASN A 338 -7.17 -5.81 20.58
CA ASN A 338 -7.30 -6.16 22.00
C ASN A 338 -7.29 -4.84 22.80
N LEU A 339 -8.47 -4.27 23.02
CA LEU A 339 -8.65 -2.97 23.66
C LEU A 339 -9.38 -3.03 25.01
N TYR A 340 -9.87 -4.21 25.39
CA TYR A 340 -10.64 -4.41 26.61
C TYR A 340 -9.85 -5.26 27.61
N ARG A 341 -10.15 -5.11 28.90
CA ARG A 341 -9.57 -5.96 29.96
C ARG A 341 -10.12 -7.38 29.93
N ALA A 342 -11.35 -7.54 29.42
CA ALA A 342 -11.96 -8.83 29.20
C ALA A 342 -11.31 -9.54 27.99
N PRO A 343 -11.31 -10.89 27.94
CA PRO A 343 -10.74 -11.67 26.83
C PRO A 343 -11.59 -11.57 25.55
N VAL A 344 -11.62 -10.38 24.96
CA VAL A 344 -12.39 -10.05 23.76
C VAL A 344 -11.44 -9.63 22.65
N ARG A 345 -11.59 -10.23 21.46
CA ARG A 345 -10.87 -9.84 20.24
C ARG A 345 -11.83 -9.26 19.23
N PHE A 346 -11.36 -8.23 18.54
CA PHE A 346 -12.03 -7.68 17.36
C PHE A 346 -11.20 -8.05 16.15
N ALA A 347 -11.81 -8.66 15.14
CA ALA A 347 -11.20 -8.82 13.82
C ALA A 347 -11.87 -7.85 12.85
N LEU A 348 -11.06 -7.11 12.10
CA LEU A 348 -11.51 -6.07 11.21
C LEU A 348 -11.56 -6.55 9.77
N VAL A 349 -12.58 -6.05 9.07
CA VAL A 349 -12.84 -6.35 7.67
C VAL A 349 -12.97 -5.02 6.93
N ALA A 350 -12.18 -4.85 5.87
CA ALA A 350 -12.12 -3.61 5.10
C ALA A 350 -12.20 -3.88 3.60
N GLY A 351 -12.23 -2.80 2.81
CA GLY A 351 -12.16 -2.88 1.36
C GLY A 351 -13.32 -3.65 0.73
N GLU A 352 -13.02 -4.35 -0.36
CA GLU A 352 -13.97 -5.19 -1.08
C GLU A 352 -14.41 -6.41 -0.26
N ALA A 353 -13.52 -6.95 0.59
CA ALA A 353 -13.80 -8.10 1.44
C ALA A 353 -14.98 -7.86 2.39
N ALA A 354 -15.16 -6.63 2.85
CA ALA A 354 -16.23 -6.29 3.78
C ALA A 354 -17.63 -6.41 3.16
N ALA A 355 -17.79 -6.07 1.86
CA ALA A 355 -19.05 -6.25 1.14
C ALA A 355 -19.34 -7.73 0.84
N ILE A 356 -18.30 -8.50 0.50
CA ILE A 356 -18.43 -9.93 0.21
C ILE A 356 -18.82 -10.69 1.49
N MET A 357 -18.17 -10.38 2.62
CA MET A 357 -18.41 -11.08 3.87
C MET A 357 -19.79 -10.85 4.47
N GLU A 358 -20.53 -9.79 4.12
CA GLU A 358 -21.92 -9.66 4.58
C GLU A 358 -22.82 -10.79 4.07
N ASN A 359 -22.49 -11.40 2.93
CA ASN A 359 -23.23 -12.52 2.33
C ASN A 359 -22.76 -13.90 2.82
N VAL A 360 -21.78 -13.95 3.74
CA VAL A 360 -21.25 -15.17 4.32
C VAL A 360 -21.87 -15.37 5.72
N SER A 361 -22.10 -16.63 6.13
CA SER A 361 -22.65 -16.92 7.46
C SER A 361 -21.64 -16.65 8.58
N ASP A 362 -22.16 -16.33 9.77
CA ASP A 362 -21.34 -16.03 10.95
C ASP A 362 -20.39 -17.17 11.29
N ASP A 363 -20.85 -18.43 11.25
CA ASP A 363 -20.03 -19.60 11.56
C ASP A 363 -18.81 -19.73 10.65
N VAL A 364 -18.96 -19.41 9.36
CA VAL A 364 -17.86 -19.46 8.39
C VAL A 364 -16.87 -18.32 8.66
N ILE A 365 -17.35 -17.10 8.93
CA ILE A 365 -16.50 -15.94 9.24
C ILE A 365 -15.72 -16.17 10.53
N VAL A 366 -16.39 -16.66 11.58
CA VAL A 366 -15.78 -17.01 12.86
C VAL A 366 -14.77 -18.15 12.65
N GLY A 367 -15.09 -19.17 11.86
CA GLY A 367 -14.18 -20.25 11.52
C GLY A 367 -12.89 -19.74 10.87
N ARG A 368 -12.98 -18.79 9.93
CA ARG A 368 -11.82 -18.12 9.32
C ARG A 368 -11.01 -17.31 10.34
N CYS A 369 -11.67 -16.57 11.24
CA CYS A 369 -11.00 -15.85 12.32
C CYS A 369 -10.19 -16.80 13.21
N ILE A 370 -10.80 -17.91 13.62
CA ILE A 370 -10.16 -18.91 14.47
C ILE A 370 -9.00 -19.58 13.73
N ALA A 371 -9.10 -19.80 12.42
CA ALA A 371 -8.00 -20.33 11.61
C ALA A 371 -6.78 -19.39 11.62
N VAL A 372 -7.00 -18.08 11.41
CA VAL A 372 -5.93 -17.07 11.48
C VAL A 372 -5.31 -17.04 12.88
N LEU A 373 -6.14 -16.99 13.93
CA LEU A 373 -5.66 -16.98 15.31
C LEU A 373 -4.85 -18.24 15.66
N LYS A 374 -5.26 -19.42 15.17
CA LYS A 374 -4.53 -20.67 15.36
C LYS A 374 -3.20 -20.69 14.62
N GLY A 375 -3.11 -20.08 13.45
CA GLY A 375 -1.86 -19.88 12.74
C GLY A 375 -0.87 -19.03 13.54
N VAL A 376 -1.35 -17.95 14.15
CA VAL A 376 -0.51 -16.99 14.91
C VAL A 376 -0.14 -17.51 16.30
N PHE A 377 -1.09 -18.04 17.06
CA PHE A 377 -0.90 -18.40 18.48
C PHE A 377 -0.73 -19.91 18.72
N GLY A 378 -0.81 -20.72 17.66
CA GLY A 378 -0.73 -22.18 17.73
C GLY A 378 -2.09 -22.85 17.99
N THR A 379 -2.35 -23.93 17.25
CA THR A 379 -3.64 -24.65 17.21
C THR A 379 -4.19 -25.06 18.58
N ASN A 380 -3.31 -25.47 19.50
CA ASN A 380 -3.70 -25.97 20.83
C ASN A 380 -3.98 -24.85 21.85
N ASN A 381 -3.57 -23.61 21.55
CA ASN A 381 -3.68 -22.50 22.49
C ASN A 381 -5.00 -21.74 22.35
N VAL A 382 -5.59 -21.74 21.15
CA VAL A 382 -6.81 -20.97 20.81
C VAL A 382 -8.07 -21.77 21.15
N PRO A 383 -8.82 -21.40 22.20
CA PRO A 383 -10.09 -22.04 22.53
C PRO A 383 -11.21 -21.59 21.58
N GLN A 384 -12.35 -22.30 21.61
CA GLN A 384 -13.55 -21.83 20.93
C GLN A 384 -14.11 -20.57 21.62
N PRO A 385 -14.65 -19.60 20.86
CA PRO A 385 -15.30 -18.44 21.44
C PRO A 385 -16.60 -18.87 22.14
N ARG A 386 -16.93 -18.21 23.24
CA ARG A 386 -18.20 -18.39 23.96
C ARG A 386 -19.34 -17.64 23.31
N GLU A 387 -19.03 -16.44 22.83
CA GLU A 387 -19.98 -15.56 22.15
C GLU A 387 -19.28 -14.91 20.97
N THR A 388 -20.06 -14.66 19.91
CA THR A 388 -19.58 -14.07 18.66
C THR A 388 -20.61 -13.09 18.14
N VAL A 389 -20.14 -11.96 17.60
CA VAL A 389 -20.99 -10.97 16.93
C VAL A 389 -20.32 -10.56 15.63
N VAL A 390 -21.04 -10.60 14.51
CA VAL A 390 -20.57 -10.10 13.22
C VAL A 390 -21.43 -8.91 12.81
N THR A 391 -20.82 -7.73 12.63
CA THR A 391 -21.56 -6.57 12.14
C THR A 391 -21.79 -6.65 10.63
N ARG A 392 -22.92 -6.11 10.16
CA ARG A 392 -23.26 -5.95 8.74
C ARG A 392 -23.87 -4.57 8.50
N TRP A 393 -23.03 -3.54 8.54
CA TRP A 393 -23.47 -2.14 8.54
C TRP A 393 -24.17 -1.71 7.25
N ARG A 394 -23.84 -2.34 6.11
CA ARG A 394 -24.51 -2.04 4.84
C ARG A 394 -25.90 -2.66 4.78
N ALA A 395 -26.06 -3.87 5.32
CA ALA A 395 -27.36 -4.52 5.46
C ALA A 395 -28.28 -3.82 6.47
N ASP A 396 -27.73 -3.16 7.50
CA ASP A 396 -28.52 -2.44 8.50
C ASP A 396 -29.41 -1.36 7.83
N PRO A 397 -30.75 -1.48 7.92
CA PRO A 397 -31.67 -0.56 7.27
C PRO A 397 -31.62 0.87 7.83
N TRP A 398 -31.06 1.07 9.02
CA TRP A 398 -30.99 2.37 9.69
C TRP A 398 -29.66 3.07 9.47
N SER A 399 -28.64 2.38 8.97
CA SER A 399 -27.32 2.96 8.66
C SER A 399 -27.01 2.92 7.16
N ARG A 400 -27.25 1.79 6.49
CA ARG A 400 -26.99 1.56 5.05
C ARG A 400 -25.56 1.89 4.65
N GLY A 401 -24.61 1.70 5.55
CA GLY A 401 -23.35 2.41 5.50
C GLY A 401 -22.67 2.42 6.87
N SER A 402 -21.40 2.84 6.89
CA SER A 402 -20.63 3.03 8.11
C SER A 402 -20.45 4.52 8.36
N TYR A 403 -19.66 5.19 7.53
CA TYR A 403 -19.47 6.64 7.50
C TYR A 403 -19.13 7.10 6.08
N SER A 404 -19.14 8.42 5.87
CA SER A 404 -18.88 9.03 4.56
C SER A 404 -17.39 9.06 4.22
N PHE A 405 -17.08 9.04 2.93
CA PHE A 405 -15.75 9.28 2.37
C PHE A 405 -15.85 10.25 1.18
N VAL A 406 -14.73 10.86 0.78
CA VAL A 406 -14.69 11.76 -0.39
C VAL A 406 -14.53 10.93 -1.66
N ALA A 407 -15.66 10.62 -2.30
CA ALA A 407 -15.68 9.83 -3.53
C ALA A 407 -15.06 10.58 -4.72
N MET A 408 -14.61 9.84 -5.73
CA MET A 408 -14.24 10.42 -7.03
C MET A 408 -15.29 11.42 -7.54
N GLY A 409 -14.84 12.60 -7.99
CA GLY A 409 -15.73 13.68 -8.44
C GLY A 409 -16.52 14.38 -7.31
N SER A 410 -16.19 14.09 -6.06
CA SER A 410 -16.64 14.82 -4.87
C SER A 410 -15.51 15.68 -4.30
N SER A 411 -15.89 16.64 -3.45
CA SER A 411 -14.99 17.53 -2.70
C SER A 411 -15.63 17.88 -1.36
N GLY A 412 -14.86 18.48 -0.46
CA GLY A 412 -15.33 18.99 0.83
C GLY A 412 -16.44 20.04 0.72
N GLU A 413 -16.53 20.77 -0.39
CA GLU A 413 -17.63 21.70 -0.64
C GLU A 413 -18.99 20.99 -0.71
N LYS A 414 -19.04 19.73 -1.15
CA LYS A 414 -20.32 18.98 -1.10
C LYS A 414 -20.74 18.66 0.33
N ASN A 415 -19.80 18.55 1.28
CA ASN A 415 -20.13 18.35 2.69
C ASN A 415 -20.76 19.60 3.32
N SER A 416 -20.46 20.81 2.83
CA SER A 416 -21.13 22.03 3.31
C SER A 416 -22.57 22.17 2.79
N ILE A 417 -22.92 21.54 1.68
CA ILE A 417 -24.30 21.50 1.16
C ILE A 417 -25.22 20.63 2.05
N PHE A 418 -24.66 19.68 2.80
CA PHE A 418 -25.40 18.81 3.73
C PHE A 418 -25.44 19.32 5.19
N LYS A 419 -24.76 20.42 5.52
CA LYS A 419 -24.68 20.96 6.88
C LYS A 419 -25.74 22.03 7.16
#